data_AF-A0A7S1YUX0-F1
#
_entry.id   AF-A0A7S1YUX0-F1
#
_cell.length_a   1.000
_cell.length_b   1.000
_cell.length_c   1.000
_cell.angle_alpha   90.00
_cell.angle_beta   90.00
_cell.angle_gamma   90.00
#
_symmetry.space_group_name_H-M   'P 1'
#
loop_
_entity.id
_entity.type
_entity.pdbx_description
1 polymer ?
#
loop_
_entity_poly.entity_id
_entity_poly.type
_entity_poly.pdbx_seq_one_letter_code
_entity_poly.pdbx_strand_id
1 'polypeptide(L)'
;VGVLGGKKFDTVYDKDSFGALDASMRGAYCDRIAEHTADGAVVYMEVKLKDEDHPQKLSGPPYSLEMEDLMETSNFGTAFDYVSVLGEVCSLQLPMMSQTGHILSRKPRNTA
;
A
#
# COMPACT_ATOMS: atom_id res chain seq x y z
N VAL A 1 -3.28 24.18 -25.03
CA VAL A 1 -3.98 22.87 -24.95
C VAL A 1 -4.42 22.72 -23.51
N GLY A 2 -5.72 22.81 -23.23
CA GLY A 2 -6.25 22.75 -21.88
C GLY A 2 -6.08 21.34 -21.31
N VAL A 3 -5.42 21.22 -20.16
CA VAL A 3 -5.40 19.98 -19.38
C VAL A 3 -6.83 19.77 -18.90
N LEU A 4 -7.52 18.78 -19.47
CA LEU A 4 -8.72 18.23 -18.84
C LEU A 4 -8.25 17.73 -17.47
N GLY A 5 -8.59 18.46 -16.40
CA GLY A 5 -8.31 18.05 -15.03
C GLY A 5 -8.97 16.69 -14.79
N GLY A 6 -8.20 15.62 -14.94
CA GLY A 6 -8.68 14.26 -14.76
C GLY A 6 -9.23 14.12 -13.34
N LYS A 7 -10.41 13.50 -13.22
CA LYS A 7 -10.96 13.16 -11.90
C LYS A 7 -9.96 12.25 -11.20
N LYS A 8 -9.49 12.65 -10.02
CA LYS A 8 -8.66 11.84 -9.14
C LYS A 8 -9.53 11.18 -8.08
N PHE A 9 -9.02 10.12 -7.48
CA PHE A 9 -9.71 9.41 -6.40
C PHE A 9 -9.43 10.07 -5.06
N ASP A 10 -10.49 10.38 -4.31
CA ASP A 10 -10.41 10.85 -2.92
C ASP A 10 -10.16 9.69 -1.93
N THR A 11 -10.34 8.45 -2.38
CA THR A 11 -10.03 7.25 -1.61
C THR A 11 -9.64 6.11 -2.54
N VAL A 12 -8.63 5.34 -2.15
CA VAL A 12 -8.21 4.10 -2.80
C VAL A 12 -8.30 2.97 -1.77
N TYR A 13 -8.86 1.84 -2.18
CA TYR A 13 -8.83 0.61 -1.41
C TYR A 13 -7.96 -0.40 -2.15
N ASP A 14 -6.80 -0.72 -1.57
CA ASP A 14 -5.88 -1.74 -2.07
C ASP A 14 -5.96 -2.96 -1.17
N LYS A 15 -6.69 -3.97 -1.63
CA LYS A 15 -6.77 -5.26 -0.96
C LYS A 15 -5.85 -6.27 -1.63
N ASP A 16 -4.79 -6.66 -0.93
CA ASP A 16 -3.82 -7.68 -1.34
C ASP A 16 -3.15 -7.43 -2.71
N SER A 17 -3.30 -6.25 -3.34
CA SER A 17 -2.74 -6.01 -4.68
C SER A 17 -1.25 -5.75 -4.58
N PHE A 18 -0.83 -4.82 -3.72
CA PHE A 18 0.59 -4.54 -3.50
C PHE A 18 1.36 -5.79 -3.03
N GLY A 19 0.78 -6.57 -2.12
CA GLY A 19 1.37 -7.82 -1.60
C GLY A 19 1.46 -8.96 -2.62
N ALA A 20 0.75 -8.86 -3.76
CA ALA A 20 0.85 -9.82 -4.86
C ALA A 20 1.96 -9.47 -5.87
N LEU A 21 2.56 -8.28 -5.78
CA LEU A 21 3.55 -7.81 -6.74
C LEU A 21 4.98 -8.24 -6.36
N ASP A 22 5.71 -8.69 -7.38
CA ASP A 22 7.17 -8.78 -7.33
C ASP A 22 7.79 -7.42 -7.04
N ALA A 23 8.93 -7.40 -6.33
CA ALA A 23 9.60 -6.17 -5.91
C ALA A 23 9.88 -5.20 -7.07
N SER A 24 10.19 -5.72 -8.27
CA SER A 24 10.49 -4.91 -9.46
C SER A 24 9.28 -4.11 -9.99
N MET A 25 8.05 -4.50 -9.64
CA MET A 25 6.82 -3.86 -10.11
C MET A 25 6.26 -2.84 -9.11
N ARG A 26 6.68 -2.91 -7.84
CA ARG A 26 6.08 -2.14 -6.73
C ARG A 26 6.23 -0.64 -6.90
N GLY A 27 7.41 -0.15 -7.29
CA GLY A 27 7.61 1.29 -7.50
C GLY A 27 6.70 1.86 -8.59
N ALA A 28 6.66 1.23 -9.76
CA ALA A 28 5.78 1.64 -10.85
C ALA A 28 4.28 1.56 -10.47
N TYR A 29 3.91 0.58 -9.64
CA TYR A 29 2.56 0.48 -9.09
C TYR A 29 2.24 1.66 -8.16
N CYS A 30 3.10 1.95 -7.18
CA CYS A 30 2.94 3.08 -6.25
C CYS A 30 2.87 4.43 -6.99
N ASP A 31 3.68 4.62 -8.04
CA ASP A 31 3.65 5.81 -8.88
C ASP A 31 2.29 5.99 -9.56
N ARG A 32 1.70 4.91 -10.10
CA ARG A 32 0.37 4.96 -10.72
C ARG A 32 -0.73 5.24 -9.71
N ILE A 33 -0.67 4.63 -8.53
CA ILE A 33 -1.61 4.97 -7.44
C ILE A 33 -1.47 6.45 -7.08
N ALA A 34 -0.24 6.97 -6.94
CA ALA A 34 0.02 8.38 -6.63
C ALA A 34 -0.47 9.35 -7.72
N GLU A 35 -0.33 8.97 -8.99
CA GLU A 35 -0.79 9.75 -10.15
C GLU A 35 -2.31 9.97 -10.11
N HIS A 36 -3.07 8.93 -9.76
CA HIS A 36 -4.52 8.95 -9.79
C HIS A 36 -5.19 9.28 -8.45
N THR A 37 -4.43 9.40 -7.37
CA THR A 37 -4.94 9.76 -6.03
C THR A 37 -4.86 11.27 -5.80
N ALA A 38 -5.94 11.87 -5.31
CA ALA A 38 -6.01 13.30 -5.02
C ALA A 38 -5.10 13.68 -3.84
N ASP A 39 -4.70 14.94 -3.75
CA ASP A 39 -3.86 15.41 -2.63
C ASP A 39 -4.67 15.37 -1.33
N GLY A 40 -4.09 14.84 -0.25
CA GLY A 40 -4.79 14.60 1.01
C GLY A 40 -5.78 13.42 1.01
N ALA A 41 -5.95 12.72 -0.11
CA ALA A 41 -6.78 11.52 -0.18
C ALA A 41 -6.18 10.34 0.59
N VAL A 42 -7.03 9.38 0.94
CA VAL A 42 -6.66 8.22 1.74
C VAL A 42 -6.45 6.98 0.86
N VAL A 43 -5.40 6.22 1.15
CA VAL A 43 -5.26 4.84 0.69
C VAL A 43 -5.45 3.93 1.90
N TYR A 44 -6.50 3.12 1.87
CA TYR A 44 -6.68 2.02 2.80
C TYR A 44 -6.09 0.76 2.17
N MET A 45 -5.08 0.20 2.83
CA MET A 45 -4.38 -1.00 2.38
C MET A 45 -4.68 -2.17 3.29
N GLU A 46 -4.91 -3.33 2.68
CA GLU A 46 -4.92 -4.61 3.36
C GLU A 46 -3.81 -5.49 2.80
N VAL A 47 -2.92 -5.98 3.67
CA VAL A 47 -1.79 -6.86 3.30
C VAL A 47 -1.71 -8.08 4.19
N LYS A 48 -0.94 -9.08 3.76
CA LYS A 48 -0.65 -10.25 4.60
C LYS A 48 0.53 -9.96 5.49
N LEU A 49 0.42 -10.36 6.75
CA LEU A 49 1.53 -10.47 7.67
C LEU A 49 1.68 -11.93 8.07
N LYS A 50 2.86 -12.51 7.81
CA LYS A 50 3.20 -13.87 8.20
C LYS A 50 4.01 -13.83 9.49
N ASP A 51 3.77 -14.79 10.37
CA ASP A 51 4.55 -14.95 11.60
C ASP A 51 6.02 -15.24 11.27
N GLU A 52 6.94 -14.91 12.19
CA GLU A 52 8.39 -15.14 12.01
C GLU A 52 8.73 -16.60 11.69
N ASP A 53 8.00 -17.54 12.31
CA ASP A 53 8.20 -18.98 12.11
C ASP A 53 7.52 -19.52 10.84
N HIS A 54 6.85 -18.67 10.05
CA HIS A 54 6.16 -19.12 8.84
C HIS A 54 7.20 -19.57 7.79
N PRO A 55 7.06 -20.77 7.19
CA PRO A 55 8.05 -21.34 6.25
C PRO A 55 8.27 -20.50 4.98
N GLN A 56 7.36 -19.55 4.72
CA GLN A 56 7.38 -18.61 3.61
C GLN A 56 7.39 -17.14 4.07
N LYS A 57 7.91 -16.81 5.26
CA LYS A 57 8.00 -15.43 5.76
C LYS A 57 8.67 -14.50 4.74
N LEU A 58 9.77 -14.96 4.14
CA LEU A 58 10.58 -14.21 3.17
C LEU A 58 10.22 -14.46 1.69
N SER A 59 9.16 -15.22 1.41
CA SER A 59 8.75 -15.53 0.04
C SER A 59 7.29 -15.16 -0.22
N GLY A 60 6.95 -14.99 -1.49
CA GLY A 60 5.62 -14.61 -1.96
C GLY A 60 5.38 -15.06 -3.40
N PRO A 61 4.24 -14.68 -4.00
CA PRO A 61 3.11 -13.97 -3.38
C PRO A 61 2.16 -14.89 -2.55
N PRO A 62 1.36 -14.33 -1.61
CA PRO A 62 1.47 -12.97 -1.12
C PRO A 62 2.75 -12.82 -0.27
N TYR A 63 3.42 -11.68 -0.41
CA TYR A 63 4.55 -11.33 0.45
C TYR A 63 4.04 -10.93 1.85
N SER A 64 4.82 -11.25 2.88
CA SER A 64 4.62 -10.68 4.22
C SER A 64 5.06 -9.22 4.18
N LEU A 65 4.21 -8.30 4.63
CA LEU A 65 4.48 -6.87 4.54
C LEU A 65 4.20 -6.18 5.88
N GLU A 66 5.15 -5.34 6.28
CA GLU A 66 5.07 -4.47 7.45
C GLU A 66 5.07 -3.00 7.01
N MET A 67 4.92 -2.07 7.95
CA MET A 67 4.87 -0.63 7.65
C MET A 67 6.11 -0.19 6.85
N GLU A 68 7.26 -0.69 7.24
CA GLU A 68 8.57 -0.37 6.67
C GLU A 68 8.62 -0.73 5.19
N ASP A 69 8.09 -1.90 4.80
CA ASP A 69 8.03 -2.35 3.40
C ASP A 69 7.11 -1.45 2.55
N LEU A 70 5.96 -1.05 3.12
CA LEU A 70 5.02 -0.16 2.44
C LEU A 70 5.64 1.22 2.22
N MET A 71 6.34 1.72 3.24
CA MET A 71 6.85 3.08 3.33
C MET A 71 8.29 3.25 2.88
N GLU A 72 8.92 2.21 2.31
CA GLU A 72 10.18 2.37 1.59
C GLU A 72 10.06 3.51 0.58
N THR A 73 11.13 4.29 0.43
CA THR A 73 11.17 5.43 -0.50
C THR A 73 10.85 5.00 -1.94
N SER A 74 11.25 3.80 -2.34
CA SER A 74 10.94 3.22 -3.66
C SER A 74 9.47 2.80 -3.84
N ASN A 75 8.67 2.75 -2.76
CA ASN A 75 7.27 2.35 -2.75
C ASN A 75 6.39 3.56 -2.40
N PHE A 76 5.45 3.44 -1.45
CA PHE A 76 4.53 4.51 -1.10
C PHE A 76 5.22 5.67 -0.35
N GLY A 77 6.37 5.43 0.28
CA GLY A 77 7.06 6.42 1.13
C GLY A 77 7.42 7.73 0.43
N THR A 78 7.61 7.72 -0.89
CA THR A 78 7.85 8.95 -1.65
C THR A 78 6.60 9.84 -1.69
N ALA A 79 5.45 9.31 -2.08
CA ALA A 79 4.26 10.09 -2.38
C ALA A 79 3.21 10.15 -1.25
N PHE A 80 3.34 9.29 -0.24
CA PHE A 80 2.36 9.17 0.83
C PHE A 80 3.00 9.31 2.21
N ASP A 81 2.20 9.72 3.18
CA ASP A 81 2.50 9.69 4.60
C ASP A 81 1.80 8.51 5.24
N TYR A 82 2.47 7.85 6.18
CA TYR A 82 1.86 6.79 6.98
C TYR A 82 1.00 7.42 8.08
N VAL A 83 -0.27 7.01 8.18
CA VAL A 83 -1.21 7.56 9.16
C VAL A 83 -1.36 6.61 10.33
N SER A 84 -1.70 5.35 10.08
CA SER A 84 -1.92 4.37 11.14
C SER A 84 -1.89 2.93 10.65
N VAL A 85 -1.61 2.03 11.60
CA VAL A 85 -1.91 0.60 11.50
C VAL A 85 -3.27 0.34 12.15
N LEU A 86 -4.10 -0.48 11.53
CA LEU A 86 -5.39 -0.92 12.08
C LEU A 86 -5.29 -2.27 12.80
N GLY A 87 -4.15 -2.95 12.69
CA GLY A 87 -3.94 -4.30 13.20
C GLY A 87 -4.62 -5.33 12.29
N GLU A 88 -5.03 -6.46 12.86
CA GLU A 88 -5.78 -7.49 12.15
C GLU A 88 -7.18 -6.97 11.78
N VAL A 89 -7.49 -6.93 10.48
CA VAL A 89 -8.78 -6.44 9.96
C VAL A 89 -9.73 -7.56 9.53
N CYS A 90 -9.20 -8.78 9.37
CA CYS A 90 -9.99 -9.96 9.05
C CYS A 90 -9.30 -11.22 9.58
N SER A 91 -10.08 -12.03 10.31
CA SER A 91 -9.60 -13.34 10.76
C SER A 91 -9.49 -14.31 9.60
N LEU A 92 -8.26 -14.73 9.32
CA LEU A 92 -7.96 -15.71 8.29
C LEU A 92 -8.02 -17.12 8.88
N GLN A 93 -8.63 -18.04 8.14
CA GLN A 93 -8.51 -19.48 8.41
C GLN A 93 -7.21 -20.05 7.81
N LEU A 94 -6.13 -19.28 7.87
CA LEU A 94 -4.81 -19.65 7.37
C LEU A 94 -3.85 -19.58 8.54
N PRO A 95 -3.18 -20.70 8.90
CA PRO A 95 -2.32 -20.72 10.06
C PRO A 95 -1.13 -19.77 9.87
N MET A 96 -0.76 -19.08 10.96
CA MET A 96 0.44 -18.24 11.02
C MET A 96 0.46 -17.07 10.04
N MET A 97 -0.72 -16.59 9.65
CA MET A 97 -0.89 -15.44 8.77
C MET A 97 -2.11 -14.62 9.20
N SER A 98 -1.94 -13.30 9.22
CA SER A 98 -3.02 -12.34 9.46
C SER A 98 -3.23 -11.43 8.25
N GLN A 99 -4.44 -10.90 8.11
CA GLN A 99 -4.71 -9.76 7.23
C GLN A 99 -4.59 -8.50 8.06
N THR A 100 -3.62 -7.64 7.76
CA THR A 100 -3.43 -6.37 8.44
C THR A 100 -3.92 -5.19 7.61
N GLY A 101 -4.47 -4.18 8.28
CA GLY A 101 -4.91 -2.94 7.66
C GLY A 101 -3.96 -1.77 7.93
N HIS A 102 -3.74 -0.92 6.93
CA HIS A 102 -2.89 0.26 7.00
C HIS A 102 -3.56 1.45 6.32
N ILE A 103 -3.39 2.65 6.88
CA ILE A 103 -3.92 3.89 6.31
C ILE A 103 -2.75 4.78 5.90
N LEU A 104 -2.75 5.18 4.62
CA LEU A 104 -1.81 6.14 4.06
C LEU A 104 -2.56 7.40 3.61
N SER A 105 -1.91 8.55 3.67
CA SER A 105 -2.43 9.82 3.16
C SER A 105 -1.56 10.35 2.04
N ARG A 106 -2.17 10.84 0.95
CA ARG A 106 -1.42 11.41 -0.18
C ARG A 106 -0.83 12.77 0.22
N LYS A 107 0.50 12.89 0.14
CA LYS A 107 1.19 14.17 0.34
C LYS A 107 0.68 15.24 -0.64
N PRO A 108 0.54 16.51 -0.23
CA PRO A 108 0.30 17.61 -1.16
C PRO A 108 1.38 17.64 -2.24
N ARG A 109 0.99 17.78 -3.51
CA ARG A 109 1.95 18.11 -4.56
C ARG A 109 2.29 19.58 -4.40
N ASN A 110 3.56 19.90 -4.17
CA ASN A 110 4.02 21.27 -4.27
C ASN A 110 3.77 21.77 -5.70
N THR A 111 2.73 22.58 -5.87
CA THR A 111 2.54 23.38 -7.08
C THR A 111 3.50 24.54 -6.99
N ALA A 112 4.72 24.33 -7.49
CA ALA A 112 5.63 25.43 -7.84
C ALA A 112 5.14 26.11 -9.13
#